data_AF-A0A971ASD4-F1
#
_entry.id   AF-A0A971ASD4-F1
#
_cell.length_a   1.000
_cell.length_b   1.000
_cell.length_c   1.000
_cell.angle_alpha   90.00
_cell.angle_beta   90.00
_cell.angle_gamma   90.00
#
_symmetry.space_group_name_H-M   'P 1'
#
loop_
_entity.id
_entity.type
_entity.pdbx_description
1 polymer ?
#
loop_
_entity_poly.entity_id
_entity_poly.type
_entity_poly.pdbx_seq_one_letter_code
_entity_poly.pdbx_strand_id
1 'polypeptide(L)'
;MKYRHKKIKREHSIIKGALDWLEDLSRNRDVTDIIPGVIDVTHSKEKGVFFQYETSSGCKLLVKNGGSIQEVFVVTSKPQTVREWAAKIREELDLIQSTLDKQQPVEKDDAEPSKTGKPELSKAKPKKPALNQRKDCNSAQFEEKAFRGLLPVGVREDYQLVEINKALRDSFVDSLATMADLDKPKLEDILDRTTLEALKKYKKSVEKKEVK
;
A
#
# COMPACT_ATOMS: atom_id res chain seq x y z
N MET A 1 -29.85 -13.08 9.36
CA MET A 1 -28.73 -12.38 8.69
C MET A 1 -27.43 -12.80 9.34
N LYS A 2 -26.74 -13.84 8.84
CA LYS A 2 -25.57 -14.43 9.54
C LYS A 2 -24.22 -13.97 8.99
N TYR A 3 -24.19 -13.35 7.81
CA TYR A 3 -22.94 -13.08 7.08
C TYR A 3 -22.81 -11.65 6.53
N ARG A 4 -23.50 -10.69 7.15
CA ARG A 4 -23.42 -9.27 6.76
C ARG A 4 -22.69 -8.48 7.83
N HIS A 5 -21.66 -7.74 7.43
CA HIS A 5 -20.93 -6.83 8.30
C HIS A 5 -20.88 -5.44 7.65
N LYS A 6 -21.29 -4.39 8.37
CA LYS A 6 -21.39 -3.01 7.85
C LYS A 6 -22.11 -2.93 6.50
N LYS A 7 -23.29 -3.54 6.38
CA LYS A 7 -24.10 -3.61 5.14
C LYS A 7 -23.44 -4.36 3.97
N ILE A 8 -22.27 -4.97 4.14
CA ILE A 8 -21.57 -5.73 3.11
C ILE A 8 -21.80 -7.22 3.33
N LYS A 9 -22.24 -7.96 2.31
CA LYS A 9 -22.28 -9.43 2.34
C LYS A 9 -20.86 -9.99 2.29
N ARG A 10 -20.45 -10.76 3.31
CA ARG A 10 -19.09 -11.32 3.49
C ARG A 10 -18.96 -12.79 3.09
N GLU A 11 -20.05 -13.41 2.61
CA GLU A 11 -20.00 -14.80 2.10
C GLU A 11 -19.17 -14.91 0.82
N HIS A 12 -19.11 -13.83 0.05
CA HIS A 12 -18.32 -13.78 -1.17
C HIS A 12 -16.91 -13.26 -0.88
N SER A 13 -15.94 -13.82 -1.60
CA SER A 13 -14.58 -13.30 -1.65
C SER A 13 -14.61 -11.84 -2.13
N ILE A 14 -13.85 -10.98 -1.48
CA ILE A 14 -13.69 -9.56 -1.87
C ILE A 14 -12.26 -9.40 -2.40
N ILE A 15 -12.10 -8.71 -3.52
CA ILE A 15 -10.76 -8.42 -4.05
C ILE A 15 -9.94 -7.63 -3.02
N LYS A 16 -8.65 -7.95 -2.91
CA LYS A 16 -7.71 -7.24 -2.02
C LYS A 16 -7.78 -5.72 -2.25
N GLY A 17 -7.90 -4.94 -1.18
CA GLY A 17 -7.98 -3.47 -1.25
C GLY A 17 -9.36 -2.89 -1.64
N ALA A 18 -10.30 -3.72 -2.13
CA ALA A 18 -11.66 -3.25 -2.38
C ALA A 18 -12.45 -3.03 -1.08
N LEU A 19 -12.05 -3.74 -0.01
CA LEU A 19 -12.80 -3.74 1.24
C LEU A 19 -12.92 -2.34 1.86
N ASP A 20 -11.83 -1.58 1.88
CA ASP A 20 -11.80 -0.26 2.50
C ASP A 20 -12.73 0.72 1.77
N TRP A 21 -12.75 0.65 0.43
CA TRP A 21 -13.70 1.42 -0.39
C TRP A 21 -15.15 1.02 -0.12
N LEU A 22 -15.44 -0.28 -0.02
CA LEU A 22 -16.80 -0.74 0.27
C LEU A 22 -17.26 -0.35 1.68
N GLU A 23 -16.35 -0.39 2.66
CA GLU A 23 -16.65 0.07 4.02
C GLU A 23 -16.88 1.57 4.08
N ASP A 24 -16.14 2.37 3.32
CA ASP A 24 -16.39 3.81 3.18
C ASP A 24 -17.77 4.07 2.56
N LEU A 25 -18.08 3.42 1.45
CA LEU A 25 -19.39 3.51 0.79
C LEU A 25 -20.54 3.12 1.74
N SER A 26 -20.33 2.13 2.61
CA SER A 26 -21.35 1.65 3.56
C SER A 26 -21.76 2.69 4.61
N ARG A 27 -20.89 3.68 4.87
CA ARG A 27 -21.16 4.77 5.84
C ARG A 27 -22.27 5.70 5.34
N ASN A 28 -22.50 5.76 4.03
CA ASN A 28 -23.58 6.54 3.45
C ASN A 28 -24.94 5.99 3.90
N ARG A 29 -25.82 6.90 4.32
CA ARG A 29 -27.17 6.55 4.80
C ARG A 29 -28.07 6.04 3.68
N ASP A 30 -27.89 6.54 2.46
CA ASP A 30 -28.69 6.15 1.30
C ASP A 30 -28.38 4.73 0.79
N VAL A 31 -27.23 4.16 1.18
CA VAL A 31 -26.83 2.79 0.84
C VAL A 31 -27.38 1.81 1.87
N THR A 32 -28.18 0.86 1.41
CA THR A 32 -28.84 -0.14 2.26
C THR A 32 -28.04 -1.44 2.34
N ASP A 33 -27.53 -1.91 1.21
CA ASP A 33 -26.83 -3.19 1.10
C ASP A 33 -25.77 -3.16 0.01
N ILE A 34 -24.68 -3.89 0.21
CA ILE A 34 -23.57 -4.03 -0.73
C ILE A 34 -23.30 -5.52 -0.93
N ILE A 35 -23.42 -5.95 -2.18
CA ILE A 35 -23.34 -7.35 -2.59
C ILE A 35 -22.14 -7.49 -3.53
N PRO A 36 -20.96 -7.90 -3.03
CA PRO A 36 -19.86 -8.30 -3.87
C PRO A 36 -20.26 -9.52 -4.72
N GLY A 37 -19.95 -9.46 -6.01
CA GLY A 37 -20.21 -10.50 -7.00
C GLY A 37 -18.94 -11.26 -7.39
N VAL A 38 -18.96 -11.78 -8.61
CA VAL A 38 -17.89 -12.61 -9.17
C VAL A 38 -16.59 -11.80 -9.33
N ILE A 39 -15.46 -12.47 -9.10
CA ILE A 39 -14.12 -11.95 -9.34
C ILE A 39 -13.63 -12.53 -10.65
N ASP A 40 -13.35 -11.66 -11.61
CA ASP A 40 -12.72 -11.99 -12.88
C ASP A 40 -11.26 -11.56 -12.90
N VAL A 41 -10.40 -12.41 -13.44
CA VAL A 41 -8.99 -12.09 -13.64
C VAL A 41 -8.84 -11.29 -14.93
N THR A 42 -8.07 -10.21 -14.91
CA THR A 42 -7.87 -9.32 -16.06
C THR A 42 -6.46 -8.77 -16.06
N HIS A 43 -5.84 -8.61 -17.22
CA HIS A 43 -4.47 -8.10 -17.35
C HIS A 43 -4.33 -6.56 -17.29
N SER A 44 -5.40 -5.85 -16.92
CA SER A 44 -5.37 -4.39 -16.82
C SER A 44 -4.66 -3.94 -15.55
N LYS A 45 -3.81 -2.91 -15.68
CA LYS A 45 -3.11 -2.27 -14.56
C LYS A 45 -3.99 -1.24 -13.83
N GLU A 46 -5.18 -0.96 -14.35
CA GLU A 46 -6.10 0.01 -13.77
C GLU A 46 -6.53 -0.39 -12.36
N LYS A 47 -6.60 0.60 -11.48
CA LYS A 47 -7.10 0.47 -10.12
C LYS A 47 -8.19 1.51 -9.88
N GLY A 48 -9.20 1.14 -9.11
CA GLY A 48 -10.26 2.05 -8.69
C GLY A 48 -11.65 1.48 -8.89
N VAL A 49 -12.63 2.34 -8.64
CA VAL A 49 -14.05 1.98 -8.66
C VAL A 49 -14.73 2.70 -9.81
N PHE A 50 -15.40 1.93 -10.68
CA PHE A 50 -16.07 2.45 -11.85
C PHE A 50 -17.58 2.23 -11.74
N PHE A 51 -18.34 3.29 -11.95
CA PHE A 51 -19.79 3.19 -12.06
C PHE A 51 -20.17 2.58 -13.43
N GLN A 52 -20.94 1.50 -13.45
CA GLN A 52 -21.31 0.83 -14.70
C GLN A 52 -22.71 1.26 -15.18
N TYR A 53 -23.76 0.91 -14.43
CA TYR A 53 -25.14 1.26 -14.77
C TYR A 53 -26.06 1.25 -13.54
N GLU A 54 -27.21 1.90 -13.69
CA GLU A 54 -28.29 1.91 -12.70
C GLU A 54 -29.17 0.67 -12.84
N THR A 55 -29.67 0.17 -11.72
CA THR A 55 -30.59 -0.98 -11.65
C THR A 55 -31.88 -0.53 -10.96
N SER A 56 -32.96 -1.29 -11.08
CA SER A 56 -34.25 -0.96 -10.45
C SER A 56 -34.16 -0.76 -8.92
N SER A 57 -33.22 -1.44 -8.26
CA SER A 57 -33.02 -1.39 -6.80
C SER A 57 -31.77 -0.59 -6.36
N GLY A 58 -31.01 0.01 -7.29
CA GLY A 58 -29.76 0.69 -6.97
C GLY A 58 -28.81 0.79 -8.16
N CYS A 59 -27.57 0.31 -8.03
CA CYS A 59 -26.58 0.41 -9.10
C CYS A 59 -25.55 -0.72 -9.09
N LYS A 60 -24.88 -0.90 -10.23
CA LYS A 60 -23.75 -1.81 -10.40
C LYS A 60 -22.44 -1.02 -10.53
N LEU A 61 -21.46 -1.43 -9.74
CA LEU A 61 -20.10 -0.92 -9.74
C LEU A 61 -19.14 -2.00 -10.21
N LEU A 62 -18.01 -1.56 -10.74
CA LEU A 62 -16.93 -2.41 -11.20
C LEU A 62 -15.65 -1.97 -10.45
N VAL A 63 -15.17 -2.81 -9.55
CA VAL A 63 -13.98 -2.55 -8.74
C VAL A 63 -12.79 -3.24 -9.40
N LYS A 64 -11.77 -2.48 -9.80
CA LYS A 64 -10.55 -2.99 -10.43
C LYS A 64 -9.37 -2.90 -9.47
N ASN A 65 -8.54 -3.93 -9.44
CA ASN A 65 -7.26 -3.93 -8.74
C ASN A 65 -6.17 -4.62 -9.58
N GLY A 66 -5.62 -3.92 -10.58
CA GLY A 66 -4.33 -4.21 -11.22
C GLY A 66 -4.06 -5.68 -11.57
N GLY A 67 -5.06 -6.42 -12.03
CA GLY A 67 -4.98 -7.88 -12.16
C GLY A 67 -6.32 -8.60 -11.99
N SER A 68 -7.29 -7.96 -11.34
CA SER A 68 -8.61 -8.53 -11.10
C SER A 68 -9.70 -7.46 -11.11
N ILE A 69 -10.90 -7.87 -11.47
CA ILE A 69 -12.11 -7.05 -11.55
C ILE A 69 -13.20 -7.75 -10.75
N GLN A 70 -13.95 -6.99 -9.97
CA GLN A 70 -15.10 -7.51 -9.23
C GLN A 70 -16.31 -6.63 -9.49
N GLU A 71 -17.41 -7.29 -9.82
CA GLU A 71 -18.71 -6.65 -9.89
C GLU A 71 -19.26 -6.47 -8.48
N VAL A 72 -19.80 -5.29 -8.17
CA VAL A 72 -20.43 -5.01 -6.88
C VAL A 72 -21.80 -4.41 -7.13
N PHE A 73 -22.83 -5.05 -6.59
CA PHE A 73 -24.19 -4.53 -6.63
C PHE A 73 -24.47 -3.76 -5.34
N VAL A 74 -24.91 -2.52 -5.49
CA VAL A 74 -25.22 -1.62 -4.39
C VAL A 74 -26.71 -1.34 -4.41
N VAL A 75 -27.40 -1.67 -3.31
CA VAL A 75 -28.81 -1.36 -3.12
C VAL A 75 -28.92 0.02 -2.50
N THR A 76 -29.47 0.97 -3.25
CA THR A 76 -29.57 2.39 -2.86
C THR A 76 -30.80 3.02 -3.48
N SER A 77 -31.44 3.93 -2.76
CA SER A 77 -32.53 4.75 -3.31
C SER A 77 -32.01 5.90 -4.17
N LYS A 78 -30.72 6.24 -4.06
CA LYS A 78 -30.07 7.36 -4.78
C LYS A 78 -28.79 6.89 -5.47
N PRO A 79 -28.85 6.42 -6.72
CA PRO A 79 -27.66 5.96 -7.44
C PRO A 79 -26.68 7.09 -7.80
N GLN A 80 -27.16 8.33 -7.91
CA GLN A 80 -26.34 9.51 -8.19
C GLN A 80 -25.25 9.72 -7.13
N THR A 81 -25.58 9.56 -5.85
CA THR A 81 -24.61 9.69 -4.74
C THR A 81 -23.47 8.67 -4.86
N VAL A 82 -23.77 7.45 -5.33
CA VAL A 82 -22.76 6.41 -5.54
C VAL A 82 -21.88 6.72 -6.75
N ARG A 83 -22.46 7.31 -7.81
CA ARG A 83 -21.71 7.77 -8.99
C ARG A 83 -20.71 8.86 -8.61
N GLU A 84 -21.15 9.86 -7.85
CA GLU A 84 -20.27 10.94 -7.37
C GLU A 84 -19.17 10.40 -6.45
N TRP A 85 -19.51 9.49 -5.54
CA TRP A 85 -18.53 8.84 -4.68
C TRP A 85 -17.47 8.08 -5.49
N ALA A 86 -17.88 7.31 -6.51
CA ALA A 86 -16.94 6.58 -7.36
C ALA A 86 -16.01 7.52 -8.16
N ALA A 87 -16.54 8.66 -8.62
CA ALA A 87 -15.73 9.69 -9.30
C ALA A 87 -14.66 10.28 -8.37
N LYS A 88 -15.01 10.58 -7.11
CA LYS A 88 -14.05 11.09 -6.10
C LYS A 88 -12.91 10.11 -5.84
N ILE A 89 -13.24 8.83 -5.60
CA ILE A 89 -12.22 7.79 -5.36
C ILE A 89 -11.27 7.68 -6.55
N ARG A 90 -11.79 7.81 -7.78
CA ARG A 90 -10.95 7.80 -8.98
C ARG A 90 -10.02 9.01 -9.05
N GLU A 91 -10.53 10.22 -8.80
CA GLU A 91 -9.71 11.43 -8.80
C GLU A 91 -8.59 11.38 -7.75
N GLU A 92 -8.88 10.85 -6.57
CA GLU A 92 -7.88 10.62 -5.52
C GLU A 92 -6.79 9.65 -5.97
N LEU A 93 -7.16 8.54 -6.62
CA LEU A 93 -6.21 7.57 -7.15
C LEU A 93 -5.36 8.14 -8.29
N ASP A 94 -5.97 8.91 -9.20
CA ASP A 94 -5.26 9.58 -10.30
C ASP A 94 -4.24 10.59 -9.75
N LEU A 95 -4.60 11.34 -8.70
CA LEU A 95 -3.69 12.24 -8.01
C LEU A 95 -2.51 11.49 -7.38
N ILE A 96 -2.78 10.41 -6.64
CA ILE A 96 -1.73 9.57 -6.02
C ILE A 96 -0.79 9.02 -7.09
N GLN A 97 -1.34 8.48 -8.18
CA GLN A 97 -0.52 7.94 -9.27
C GLN A 97 0.38 9.02 -9.89
N SER A 98 -0.16 10.23 -10.10
CA SER A 98 0.62 11.36 -10.63
C SER A 98 1.75 11.81 -9.70
N THR A 99 1.58 11.67 -8.37
CA THR A 99 2.64 11.98 -7.39
C THR A 99 3.72 10.93 -7.36
N LEU A 100 3.35 9.64 -7.48
CA LEU A 100 4.31 8.54 -7.52
C LEU A 100 5.16 8.57 -8.78
N ASP A 101 4.55 8.85 -9.93
CA ASP A 101 5.27 8.94 -11.22
C ASP A 101 6.28 10.10 -11.22
N LYS A 102 6.01 11.19 -10.48
CA LYS A 102 6.96 12.31 -10.31
C LYS A 102 8.13 11.99 -9.37
N GLN A 103 8.01 10.96 -8.54
CA GLN A 103 9.04 10.55 -7.58
C GLN A 103 9.97 9.45 -8.10
N GLN A 104 9.82 9.00 -9.36
CA GLN A 104 10.88 8.20 -9.98
C GLN A 104 12.07 9.12 -10.35
N PRO A 105 13.24 8.97 -9.71
CA PRO A 105 14.45 9.63 -10.17
C PRO A 105 14.81 9.03 -11.51
N VAL A 106 15.06 9.92 -12.46
CA VAL A 106 15.75 9.63 -13.70
C VAL A 106 17.17 9.17 -13.33
N GLU A 107 17.42 7.85 -13.32
CA GLU A 107 18.77 7.35 -13.62
C GLU A 107 18.99 7.56 -15.12
N LYS A 108 19.63 8.69 -15.44
CA LYS A 108 20.29 8.93 -16.73
C LYS A 108 21.54 8.06 -16.74
N ASP A 109 21.49 6.95 -17.47
CA ASP A 109 22.68 6.43 -18.11
C ASP A 109 22.72 6.99 -19.54
N ASP A 110 23.65 7.91 -19.74
CA ASP A 110 24.01 8.46 -21.04
C ASP A 110 24.70 7.38 -21.90
N ALA A 111 24.07 6.99 -23.02
CA ALA A 111 24.77 6.48 -24.19
C ALA A 111 23.92 6.69 -25.47
N GLU A 112 24.35 7.67 -26.26
CA GLU A 112 23.80 8.10 -27.54
C GLU A 112 24.02 7.07 -28.69
N PRO A 113 23.42 7.29 -29.88
CA PRO A 113 22.87 6.24 -30.74
C PRO A 113 23.81 5.76 -31.85
N SER A 114 23.57 4.55 -32.36
CA SER A 114 24.03 4.17 -33.70
C SER A 114 22.98 3.35 -34.46
N LYS A 115 22.69 3.81 -35.68
CA LYS A 115 21.89 3.14 -36.70
C LYS A 115 22.65 1.90 -37.21
N THR A 116 21.94 0.87 -37.67
CA THR A 116 21.93 0.27 -39.04
C THR A 116 21.55 -1.22 -39.00
N GLY A 117 20.61 -1.65 -39.86
CA GLY A 117 20.57 -3.01 -40.43
C GLY A 117 19.61 -4.05 -39.82
N LYS A 118 18.52 -4.34 -40.53
CA LYS A 118 17.98 -5.72 -40.71
C LYS A 118 18.55 -6.28 -42.04
N PRO A 119 18.44 -7.59 -42.39
CA PRO A 119 17.71 -8.70 -41.76
C PRO A 119 18.53 -10.01 -41.61
N GLU A 120 18.00 -11.02 -40.89
CA GLU A 120 17.79 -12.40 -41.41
C GLU A 120 17.54 -13.45 -40.32
N LEU A 121 16.76 -14.45 -40.74
CA LEU A 121 16.27 -15.66 -40.09
C LEU A 121 17.36 -16.49 -39.39
N SER A 122 17.03 -17.04 -38.21
CA SER A 122 17.30 -18.46 -37.94
C SER A 122 16.37 -19.07 -36.88
N LYS A 123 16.09 -20.35 -37.09
CA LYS A 123 15.10 -21.22 -36.44
C LYS A 123 15.64 -21.78 -35.11
N ALA A 124 14.83 -21.86 -34.05
CA ALA A 124 14.95 -22.91 -33.03
C ALA A 124 13.68 -23.02 -32.15
N LYS A 125 13.30 -24.28 -31.84
CA LYS A 125 12.04 -24.76 -31.22
C LYS A 125 12.00 -24.61 -29.69
N PRO A 126 10.81 -24.69 -29.05
CA PRO A 126 10.66 -24.64 -27.59
C PRO A 126 10.75 -26.04 -26.96
N LYS A 127 11.40 -26.16 -25.79
CA LYS A 127 11.25 -27.30 -24.85
C LYS A 127 11.41 -26.85 -23.38
N LYS A 128 10.35 -27.00 -22.60
CA LYS A 128 10.33 -27.42 -21.17
C LYS A 128 9.54 -28.77 -21.15
N PRO A 129 9.42 -29.57 -20.06
CA PRO A 129 9.76 -29.35 -18.63
C PRO A 129 10.34 -30.60 -17.88
N ALA A 130 10.74 -30.45 -16.59
CA ALA A 130 10.68 -31.44 -15.48
C ALA A 130 11.34 -30.81 -14.23
N LEU A 131 10.69 -30.63 -13.07
CA LEU A 131 10.30 -31.57 -12.00
C LEU A 131 11.50 -32.32 -11.34
N ASN A 132 11.82 -31.95 -10.09
CA ASN A 132 12.43 -32.80 -9.05
C ASN A 132 12.33 -32.04 -7.71
N GLN A 133 11.44 -32.41 -6.80
CA GLN A 133 11.53 -33.47 -5.78
C GLN A 133 12.45 -33.14 -4.60
N ARG A 134 11.81 -33.24 -3.43
CA ARG A 134 12.25 -33.03 -2.05
C ARG A 134 13.46 -33.89 -1.67
N LYS A 135 14.23 -33.43 -0.66
CA LYS A 135 14.92 -34.31 0.29
C LYS A 135 15.14 -33.61 1.64
N ASP A 136 14.57 -34.22 2.66
CA ASP A 136 14.77 -33.97 4.09
C ASP A 136 16.12 -34.53 4.58
N CYS A 137 16.73 -33.90 5.59
CA CYS A 137 17.63 -34.58 6.54
C CYS A 137 17.88 -33.78 7.85
N ASN A 138 17.26 -34.27 8.94
CA ASN A 138 17.79 -34.58 10.29
C ASN A 138 18.79 -33.67 11.05
N SER A 139 18.25 -33.10 12.14
CA SER A 139 18.65 -33.25 13.57
C SER A 139 20.13 -33.42 13.99
N ALA A 140 20.60 -32.49 14.84
CA ALA A 140 21.46 -32.75 16.00
C ALA A 140 21.41 -31.54 16.98
N GLN A 141 20.64 -31.64 18.07
CA GLN A 141 21.04 -31.58 19.49
C GLN A 141 22.35 -30.83 19.80
N PHE A 142 22.29 -29.77 20.62
CA PHE A 142 23.21 -29.54 21.75
C PHE A 142 22.62 -28.54 22.77
N GLU A 143 23.00 -28.77 24.03
CA GLU A 143 22.36 -28.44 25.31
C GLU A 143 22.37 -26.96 25.76
N GLU A 144 21.26 -26.46 26.30
CA GLU A 144 20.97 -26.15 27.73
C GLU A 144 22.04 -25.36 28.52
N LYS A 145 21.72 -24.11 28.90
CA LYS A 145 21.50 -23.72 30.32
C LYS A 145 21.09 -22.24 30.51
N ALA A 146 19.97 -22.10 31.23
CA ALA A 146 19.61 -21.07 32.21
C ALA A 146 19.54 -19.59 31.78
N PHE A 147 18.31 -19.02 31.77
CA PHE A 147 17.90 -18.05 32.79
C PHE A 147 16.36 -17.90 32.83
N ARG A 148 15.84 -17.85 34.05
CA ARG A 148 14.43 -17.73 34.50
C ARG A 148 13.83 -16.37 34.06
N GLY A 149 12.54 -16.14 33.87
CA GLY A 149 11.31 -16.90 34.08
C GLY A 149 10.08 -16.04 33.74
N LEU A 150 8.90 -16.68 33.67
CA LEU A 150 7.53 -16.14 33.57
C LEU A 150 7.14 -15.46 32.24
N LEU A 151 6.73 -16.27 31.26
CA LEU A 151 5.82 -15.83 30.18
C LEU A 151 4.62 -16.80 30.10
N PRO A 152 3.41 -16.29 29.78
CA PRO A 152 2.16 -17.05 29.84
C PRO A 152 2.16 -18.21 28.83
N VAL A 153 1.88 -19.40 29.35
CA VAL A 153 1.72 -20.65 28.62
C VAL A 153 0.50 -20.53 27.70
N GLY A 154 0.70 -20.48 26.37
CA GLY A 154 -0.45 -20.52 25.46
C GLY A 154 -0.25 -20.28 23.98
N VAL A 155 0.89 -19.77 23.52
CA VAL A 155 1.17 -19.63 22.08
C VAL A 155 2.54 -20.23 21.79
N ARG A 156 2.57 -21.42 21.17
CA ARG A 156 3.81 -21.93 20.55
C ARG A 156 3.99 -21.14 19.27
N GLU A 157 4.70 -20.02 19.38
CA GLU A 157 5.14 -19.26 18.23
C GLU A 157 6.42 -19.92 17.74
N ASP A 158 6.31 -20.70 16.67
CA ASP A 158 7.46 -21.26 15.96
C ASP A 158 8.16 -20.11 15.23
N TYR A 159 8.88 -19.28 15.97
CA TYR A 159 9.71 -18.22 15.41
C TYR A 159 10.91 -18.86 14.71
N GLN A 160 10.86 -18.96 13.40
CA GLN A 160 12.05 -19.22 12.60
C GLN A 160 12.86 -17.92 12.55
N LEU A 161 13.94 -17.83 13.34
CA LEU A 161 14.91 -16.75 13.18
C LEU A 161 15.52 -16.87 11.78
N VAL A 162 15.09 -15.99 10.89
CA VAL A 162 15.71 -15.84 9.58
C VAL A 162 16.90 -14.91 9.77
N GLU A 163 18.08 -15.39 9.42
CA GLU A 163 19.28 -14.57 9.44
C GLU A 163 19.11 -13.44 8.41
N ILE A 164 18.84 -12.22 8.89
CA ILE A 164 18.76 -11.04 8.04
C ILE A 164 20.11 -10.86 7.34
N ASN A 165 20.10 -10.58 6.04
CA ASN A 165 21.32 -10.24 5.30
C ASN A 165 22.14 -9.22 6.10
N LYS A 166 23.44 -9.46 6.27
CA LYS A 166 24.31 -8.63 7.11
C LYS A 166 24.17 -7.14 6.81
N ALA A 167 24.09 -6.78 5.52
CA ALA A 167 23.87 -5.41 5.07
C ALA A 167 22.57 -4.76 5.61
N LEU A 168 21.48 -5.53 5.71
CA LEU A 168 20.20 -5.05 6.26
C LEU A 168 20.28 -4.86 7.79
N ARG A 169 21.03 -5.71 8.49
CA ARG A 169 21.29 -5.53 9.93
C ARG A 169 22.10 -4.26 10.17
N ASP A 170 23.18 -4.09 9.43
CA ASP A 170 24.08 -2.95 9.57
C ASP A 170 23.35 -1.64 9.24
N SER A 171 22.53 -1.58 8.17
CA SER A 171 21.73 -0.39 7.84
C SER A 171 20.69 -0.03 8.90
N PHE A 172 20.11 -1.05 9.55
CA PHE A 172 19.10 -0.84 10.59
C PHE A 172 19.74 -0.31 11.88
N VAL A 173 20.89 -0.86 12.26
CA VAL A 173 21.67 -0.38 13.41
C VAL A 173 22.15 1.05 13.19
N ASP A 174 22.61 1.38 11.99
CA ASP A 174 23.07 2.74 11.64
C ASP A 174 21.92 3.77 11.69
N SER A 175 20.74 3.38 11.21
CA SER A 175 19.52 4.20 11.33
C SER A 175 19.12 4.44 12.79
N LEU A 176 19.22 3.41 13.65
CA LEU A 176 18.94 3.55 15.08
C LEU A 176 19.97 4.42 15.80
N ALA A 177 21.25 4.31 15.45
CA ALA A 177 22.31 5.17 15.97
C ALA A 177 22.06 6.64 15.61
N THR A 178 21.68 6.89 14.35
CA THR A 178 21.37 8.24 13.85
C THR A 178 20.18 8.87 14.60
N MET A 179 19.18 8.06 14.98
CA MET A 179 18.05 8.54 15.78
C MET A 179 18.40 8.74 17.27
N ALA A 180 19.35 7.97 17.80
CA ALA A 180 19.78 8.05 19.20
C ALA A 180 20.68 9.27 19.47
N ASP A 181 21.42 9.76 18.47
CA ASP A 181 22.26 10.95 18.58
C ASP A 181 21.47 12.29 18.61
N LEU A 182 20.13 12.24 18.57
CA LEU A 182 19.26 13.41 18.75
C LEU A 182 19.02 13.72 20.24
N ASP A 183 20.09 13.82 21.02
CA ASP A 183 20.03 14.30 22.40
C ASP A 183 19.78 15.82 22.40
N LYS A 184 18.49 16.19 22.26
CA LYS A 184 17.91 17.55 22.23
C LYS A 184 17.99 18.23 20.86
N PRO A 185 17.15 17.83 19.89
CA PRO A 185 17.02 18.59 18.65
C PRO A 185 16.57 20.02 19.00
N LYS A 186 17.39 21.01 18.66
CA LYS A 186 16.95 22.41 18.79
C LYS A 186 15.93 22.65 17.69
N LEU A 187 14.83 23.31 18.04
CA LEU A 187 13.80 23.71 17.07
C LEU A 187 14.41 24.52 15.90
N GLU A 188 15.53 25.18 16.17
CA GLU A 188 16.28 25.99 15.21
C GLU A 188 16.90 25.17 14.06
N ASP A 189 17.21 23.90 14.30
CA ASP A 189 17.86 23.04 13.30
C ASP A 189 16.83 22.46 12.29
N ILE A 190 15.54 22.51 12.64
CA ILE A 190 14.43 21.98 11.84
C ILE A 190 13.78 23.07 10.98
N LEU A 191 13.94 24.34 11.36
CA LEU A 191 13.26 25.47 10.73
C LEU A 191 14.02 26.03 9.53
N ASP A 192 13.28 26.40 8.49
CA ASP A 192 13.83 27.09 7.32
C ASP A 192 14.48 28.44 7.71
N ARG A 193 15.55 28.80 6.99
CA ARG A 193 16.31 30.06 7.22
C ARG A 193 15.42 31.30 7.22
N THR A 194 14.42 31.32 6.33
CA THR A 194 13.44 32.41 6.21
C THR A 194 12.59 32.55 7.48
N THR A 195 12.18 31.42 8.08
CA THR A 195 11.38 31.38 9.30
C THR A 195 12.20 31.83 10.51
N LEU A 196 13.48 31.46 10.57
CA LEU A 196 14.40 31.89 11.62
C LEU A 196 14.62 33.41 11.61
N GLU A 197 14.80 34.01 10.43
CA GLU A 197 14.94 35.47 10.30
C GLU A 197 13.67 36.22 10.71
N ALA A 198 12.50 35.70 10.34
CA ALA A 198 11.22 36.26 10.75
C ALA A 198 11.04 36.23 12.28
N LEU A 199 11.38 35.11 12.92
CA LEU A 199 11.34 34.97 14.39
C LEU A 199 12.32 35.92 15.10
N LYS A 200 13.55 36.06 14.60
CA LYS A 200 14.53 37.02 15.13
C LYS A 200 14.02 38.45 15.05
N LYS A 201 13.42 38.83 13.91
CA LYS A 201 12.84 40.16 13.72
C LYS A 201 11.65 40.40 14.66
N TYR A 202 10.81 39.39 14.86
CA TYR A 202 9.68 39.46 15.78
C TYR A 202 10.14 39.63 17.23
N LYS A 203 11.05 38.79 17.72
CA LYS A 203 11.60 38.86 19.08
C LYS A 203 12.20 40.24 19.39
N LYS A 204 12.99 40.79 18.46
CA LYS A 204 13.57 42.14 18.57
C LYS A 204 12.53 43.26 18.64
N SER A 205 11.35 43.06 18.06
CA SER A 205 10.26 44.03 18.11
C SER A 205 9.45 43.95 19.41
N VAL A 206 9.35 42.75 20.01
CA VAL A 206 8.73 42.52 21.33
C VAL A 206 9.59 43.10 22.44
N GLU A 207 10.90 42.81 22.47
CA GLU A 207 11.82 43.34 23.49
C GLU A 207 11.88 44.88 23.47
N LYS A 208 11.75 45.51 22.28
CA LYS A 208 11.67 46.97 22.17
C LYS A 208 10.36 47.58 22.69
N LYS A 209 9.29 46.79 22.79
CA LYS A 209 8.00 47.24 23.32
C LYS A 209 7.91 47.10 24.83
N GLU A 210 8.65 46.17 25.44
CA GLU A 210 8.65 45.95 26.89
C GLU A 210 9.57 46.91 27.66
N VAL A 211 10.49 47.61 26.97
CA VAL A 211 11.44 48.57 27.59
C VAL A 211 10.92 50.03 27.53
N LYS A 212 9.65 50.23 27.22
CA LYS A 212 9.01 51.56 27.09
C LYS A 212 7.83 51.70 28.04
#